data_AF-A0A392P595-F1
#
_entry.id   AF-A0A392P595-F1
#
_cell.length_a   1.000
_cell.length_b   1.000
_cell.length_c   1.000
_cell.angle_alpha   90.00
_cell.angle_beta   90.00
_cell.angle_gamma   90.00
#
_symmetry.space_group_name_H-M   'P 1'
#
loop_
_entity.id
_entity.type
_entity.pdbx_description
1 polymer ?
#
loop_
_entity_poly.entity_id
_entity_poly.type
_entity_poly.pdbx_seq_one_letter_code
_entity_poly.pdbx_strand_id
1 'polypeptide(L)' 'PLSPISALGLLNRFKTPLNDLKEKVVIIGIKEALSILKAGLTSKSALTNGLAHLLTEVTEEK' A
#
# COMPACT_ATOMS: atom_id res chain seq x y z
N PRO A 1 -1.03 -9.61 -12.36
CA PRO A 1 0.16 -9.51 -11.48
C PRO A 1 1.25 -8.63 -12.10
N LEU A 2 1.86 -7.73 -11.33
CA LEU A 2 3.02 -6.96 -11.79
C LEU A 2 4.23 -7.90 -11.87
N SER A 3 5.00 -7.85 -12.95
CA SER A 3 6.25 -8.64 -13.01
C SER A 3 7.29 -8.06 -12.04
N PRO A 4 8.23 -8.87 -11.51
CA PRO A 4 9.31 -8.36 -10.65
C PRO A 4 10.12 -7.22 -11.29
N ILE A 5 10.39 -7.33 -12.60
CA ILE A 5 11.13 -6.30 -13.36
C ILE A 5 10.32 -5.00 -13.45
N SER A 6 9.01 -5.09 -13.69
CA SER A 6 8.12 -3.92 -13.72
C SER A 6 7.99 -3.26 -12.34
N ALA A 7 7.99 -4.06 -11.26
CA ALA A 7 7.98 -3.55 -9.89
C ALA A 7 9.25 -2.73 -9.59
N LEU A 8 10.43 -3.27 -9.92
CA LEU A 8 11.71 -2.54 -9.79
C LEU A 8 11.72 -1.24 -10.61
N GLY A 9 11.20 -1.26 -11.83
CA GLY A 9 11.07 -0.05 -12.67
C GLY A 9 10.19 1.03 -12.03
N LEU A 10 9.10 0.64 -11.38
CA LEU A 10 8.22 1.56 -10.64
C LEU A 10 8.92 2.16 -9.40
N LEU A 11 9.64 1.33 -8.63
CA LEU A 11 10.41 1.81 -7.47
C LEU A 11 11.48 2.82 -7.88
N ASN A 12 12.21 2.56 -8.97
CA ASN A 12 13.18 3.50 -9.52
C ASN A 12 12.53 4.83 -9.93
N ARG A 13 11.30 4.79 -10.46
CA ARG A 13 10.54 6.01 -10.82
C ARG A 13 10.12 6.81 -9.60
N PHE A 14 9.83 6.17 -8.47
CA PHE A 14 9.48 6.84 -7.21
C PHE A 14 10.68 7.48 -6.50
N LYS A 15 11.91 7.16 -6.91
CA LYS A 15 13.16 7.69 -6.31
C LYS A 15 13.26 7.44 -4.79
N THR A 16 12.65 6.37 -4.32
CA THR A 16 12.70 5.96 -2.91
C THR A 16 13.84 4.95 -2.71
N PRO A 17 14.73 5.15 -1.73
CA PRO A 17 15.76 4.16 -1.40
C PRO A 17 15.13 2.81 -1.07
N LEU A 18 15.71 1.72 -1.57
CA LEU A 18 15.22 0.36 -1.29
C LEU A 18 15.26 0.03 0.22
N ASN A 19 16.19 0.61 0.96
CA ASN A 19 16.30 0.45 2.40
C ASN A 19 15.13 1.08 3.17
N ASP A 20 14.38 1.99 2.55
CA ASP A 20 13.21 2.65 3.15
C ASP A 20 11.91 1.89 2.82
N LEU A 21 11.97 0.81 2.04
CA LEU A 21 10.83 -0.02 1.68
C LEU A 21 10.68 -1.21 2.63
N LYS A 22 9.46 -1.41 3.14
CA LYS A 22 9.08 -2.57 3.95
C LYS A 22 8.06 -3.42 3.19
N GLU A 23 8.37 -4.70 3.02
CA GLU A 23 7.39 -5.68 2.52
C GLU A 23 6.37 -5.98 3.61
N LYS A 24 5.08 -5.97 3.25
CA LYS A 24 3.97 -6.33 4.15
C LYS A 24 2.98 -7.20 3.40
N VAL A 25 2.75 -8.41 3.92
CA VAL A 25 1.67 -9.28 3.47
C VAL A 25 0.41 -8.90 4.24
N VAL A 26 -0.67 -8.66 3.52
CA VAL A 26 -1.95 -8.19 4.08
C VAL A 26 -3.06 -9.16 3.70
N ILE A 27 -3.91 -9.50 4.66
CA ILE A 27 -5.11 -10.31 4.41
C ILE A 27 -6.27 -9.34 4.21
N ILE A 28 -6.95 -9.46 3.06
CA ILE A 28 -8.09 -8.60 2.72
C ILE A 28 -9.38 -9.34 3.06
N GLY A 29 -10.06 -8.88 4.11
CA GLY A 29 -11.41 -9.32 4.47
C GLY A 29 -12.49 -8.41 3.88
N ILE A 30 -13.74 -8.66 4.28
CA ILE A 30 -14.90 -7.89 3.79
C ILE A 30 -14.80 -6.43 4.20
N LYS A 31 -14.32 -6.14 5.42
CA LYS A 31 -14.17 -4.78 5.94
C LYS A 31 -13.17 -3.98 5.09
N GLU A 32 -12.03 -4.57 4.78
CA GLU A 32 -10.98 -3.97 3.96
C GLU A 32 -11.47 -3.79 2.52
N ALA A 33 -12.15 -4.80 1.96
CA ALA A 33 -12.71 -4.74 0.61
C ALA A 33 -13.74 -3.62 0.46
N LEU A 34 -14.66 -3.46 1.42
CA LEU A 34 -15.64 -2.37 1.42
C LEU A 34 -14.97 -1.00 1.58
N SER A 35 -13.93 -0.91 2.43
CA SER A 35 -13.14 0.32 2.59
C SER A 35 -12.44 0.71 1.28
N ILE A 36 -11.79 -0.26 0.60
CA ILE A 36 -11.15 -0.06 -0.71
C ILE A 36 -12.18 0.35 -1.77
N LEU A 37 -13.35 -0.31 -1.81
CA LEU A 37 -14.42 0.02 -2.75
C LEU A 37 -14.90 1.46 -2.55
N LYS A 38 -15.21 1.84 -1.31
CA LYS A 38 -15.61 3.21 -0.96
C LYS A 38 -14.52 4.20 -1.37
N ALA A 39 -13.26 3.90 -1.09
CA ALA A 39 -12.14 4.76 -1.45
C ALA A 39 -11.96 4.88 -2.98
N GLY A 40 -12.18 3.81 -3.75
CA GLY A 40 -12.09 3.82 -5.20
C GLY A 40 -13.22 4.59 -5.89
N LEU A 41 -14.40 4.66 -5.27
CA LEU A 41 -15.52 5.47 -5.76
C LEU A 41 -15.36 6.96 -5.45
N THR A 42 -14.55 7.30 -4.44
CA THR A 42 -14.42 8.69 -3.93
C THR A 42 -13.05 9.30 -4.18
N SER A 43 -12.04 8.52 -4.57
CA SER A 43 -10.65 8.96 -4.72
C SER A 43 -9.88 8.17 -5.78
N LYS A 44 -8.75 8.73 -6.22
CA LYS A 44 -7.77 8.04 -7.08
C LYS A 44 -6.80 7.16 -6.29
N SER A 45 -6.80 7.26 -4.96
CA SER A 45 -5.87 6.56 -4.07
C SER A 45 -6.58 5.46 -3.28
N ALA A 46 -7.26 4.56 -3.99
CA ALA A 46 -8.14 3.56 -3.40
C ALA A 46 -7.44 2.65 -2.37
N LEU A 47 -6.25 2.13 -2.73
CA LEU A 47 -5.49 1.23 -1.88
C LEU A 47 -4.91 1.95 -0.66
N THR A 48 -4.31 3.13 -0.86
CA THR A 48 -3.75 3.94 0.24
C THR A 48 -4.81 4.32 1.26
N ASN A 49 -5.97 4.79 0.81
CA ASN A 49 -7.03 5.26 1.69
C ASN A 49 -7.81 4.09 2.29
N GLY A 50 -8.12 3.06 1.48
CA GLY A 50 -8.87 1.88 1.92
C GLY A 50 -8.13 1.06 2.96
N LEU A 51 -6.79 1.06 2.92
CA LEU A 51 -5.90 0.32 3.81
C LEU A 51 -5.10 1.22 4.76
N ALA A 52 -5.51 2.47 4.96
CA ALA A 52 -4.75 3.45 5.75
C ALA A 52 -4.45 2.99 7.19
N HIS A 53 -5.31 2.15 7.79
CA HIS A 53 -5.10 1.57 9.11
C HIS A 53 -3.85 0.68 9.22
N LEU A 54 -3.30 0.20 8.09
CA LEU A 54 -2.08 -0.61 8.06
C LEU A 54 -0.80 0.23 8.08
N LEU A 55 -0.93 1.55 7.91
CA LEU A 55 0.18 2.51 7.87
C LEU A 55 0.58 3.01 9.27
N THR A 56 -0.30 2.86 10.27
CA THR A 56 -0.10 3.39 11.63
C THR A 56 0.80 2.52 12.52
N GLU A 57 1.28 1.37 12.04
CA GLU A 57 2.18 0.48 12.80
C GLU A 57 3.64 0.96 12.88
N VAL A 58 3.97 2.14 12.33
CA VAL A 58 5.36 2.64 12.24
C VAL A 58 5.73 3.64 13.35
N THR A 59 4.83 3.90 14.32
CA THR A 59 5.14 4.75 15.49
C THR A 59 4.95 4.01 16.81
N GLU A 60 5.73 2.97 17.05
CA GLU A 60 6.03 2.46 18.39
C GLU A 60 7.52 2.09 18.40
N GLU A 61 8.38 3.11 18.38
CA GLU A 61 9.74 2.99 18.90
C GLU A 61 9.74 3.65 20.29
N LYS A 62 10.02 2.85 21.32
CA LYS A 62 10.43 3.29 22.64
C LYS A 62 11.92 3.06 22.80
#